data_AF-A0A5N8HKE5-F1
#
_entry.id   AF-A0A5N8HKE5-F1
#
_cell.length_a   1.000
_cell.length_b   1.000
_cell.length_c   1.000
_cell.angle_alpha   90.00
_cell.angle_beta   90.00
_cell.angle_gamma   90.00
#
_symmetry.space_group_name_H-M   'P 1'
#
loop_
_entity.id
_entity.type
_entity.pdbx_description
1 polymer ?
#
loop_
_entity_poly.entity_id
_entity_poly.type
_entity_poly.pdbx_seq_one_letter_code
_entity_poly.pdbx_strand_id
1 'polypeptide(L)' 'MNMEEIVALSVKHNVSDLHLCSAWPARWRIRGRMEAAP' A
#
# COMPACT_ATOMS: atom_id res chain seq x y z
N MET A 1 1.22 -11.44 -3.49
CA MET A 1 1.60 -10.58 -2.36
C MET A 1 0.83 -11.00 -1.13
N ASN A 2 1.51 -11.42 -0.07
CA ASN A 2 0.89 -11.65 1.24
C ASN A 2 0.94 -10.34 2.09
N MET A 3 0.40 -10.39 3.31
CA MET A 3 0.33 -9.22 4.19
C MET A 3 1.72 -8.73 4.65
N GLU A 4 2.63 -9.64 4.96
CA GLU A 4 3.98 -9.29 5.44
C GLU A 4 4.81 -8.63 4.34
N GLU A 5 4.73 -9.16 3.13
CA GLU A 5 5.38 -8.63 1.94
C GLU A 5 4.92 -7.19 1.63
N ILE A 6 3.60 -6.94 1.64
CA ILE A 6 3.06 -5.61 1.31
C ILE A 6 3.36 -4.59 2.41
N VAL A 7 3.40 -5.01 3.67
CA VAL A 7 3.78 -4.14 4.79
C VAL A 7 5.27 -3.79 4.72
N ALA A 8 6.14 -4.76 4.46
CA ALA A 8 7.57 -4.52 4.29
C ALA A 8 7.85 -3.57 3.11
N LEU A 9 7.15 -3.74 1.99
CA LEU A 9 7.22 -2.82 0.85
C LEU A 9 6.70 -1.43 1.20
N SER A 10 5.60 -1.33 1.94
CA SER A 10 5.04 -0.05 2.38
C SER A 10 6.06 0.76 3.19
N VAL A 11 6.77 0.11 4.12
CA VAL A 11 7.87 0.74 4.88
C VAL A 11 9.01 1.18 3.96
N LYS A 12 9.46 0.31 3.06
CA LYS A 12 10.54 0.60 2.09
C LYS A 12 10.25 1.85 1.24
N HIS A 13 8.98 2.07 0.90
CA HIS A 13 8.55 3.17 0.05
C HIS A 13 8.08 4.42 0.81
N ASN A 14 8.20 4.44 2.15
CA ASN A 14 7.70 5.53 3.01
C ASN A 14 6.21 5.82 2.77
N VAL A 15 5.42 4.76 2.63
CA VAL A 15 3.96 4.83 2.58
C VAL A 15 3.44 5.27 3.94
N SER A 16 2.51 6.23 3.94
CA SER A 16 1.81 6.65 5.16
C SER A 16 0.66 5.71 5.52
N ASP A 17 -0.11 5.29 4.51
CA ASP A 17 -1.34 4.50 4.68
C ASP A 17 -1.42 3.40 3.62
N LEU A 18 -1.67 2.15 4.07
CA LEU A 18 -2.00 1.02 3.20
C LEU A 18 -3.51 0.77 3.25
N HIS A 19 -4.15 0.76 2.09
CA HIS A 19 -5.58 0.54 1.93
C HIS A 19 -5.85 -0.82 1.28
N LEU A 20 -6.59 -1.67 1.99
CA LEU A 20 -7.02 -2.99 1.52
C LEU A 20 -8.56 -3.01 1.46
N CYS A 21 -9.12 -3.41 0.32
CA CYS A 21 -10.56 -3.46 0.08
C CYS A 21 -10.89 -4.71 -0.77
N SER A 22 -12.06 -5.31 -0.59
CA SER A 22 -12.49 -6.45 -1.41
C SER A 22 -12.90 -6.07 -2.83
N ALA A 23 -13.32 -4.82 -3.05
CA ALA A 23 -13.80 -4.34 -4.35
C ALA A 23 -12.69 -3.73 -5.22
N TRP A 24 -11.48 -3.52 -4.68
CA TRP A 24 -10.40 -2.79 -5.33
C TRP A 24 -9.04 -3.43 -5.04
N PRO A 25 -8.06 -3.33 -5.97
CA PRO A 25 -6.68 -3.70 -5.69
C PRO A 25 -6.12 -2.93 -4.48
N ALA A 26 -5.04 -3.45 -3.89
CA ALA A 26 -4.34 -2.74 -2.83
C ALA A 26 -3.86 -1.37 -3.32
N ARG A 27 -4.01 -0.37 -2.46
CA ARG A 27 -3.60 1.01 -2.74
C ARG A 27 -2.82 1.55 -1.57
N TRP A 28 -1.90 2.47 -1.84
CA TRP A 28 -1.10 3.10 -0.80
C TRP A 28 -1.09 4.61 -0.95
N ARG A 29 -0.90 5.31 0.17
CA ARG A 29 -0.71 6.75 0.18
C ARG A 29 0.76 7.09 0.33
N ILE A 30 1.31 7.80 -0.65
CA ILE A 30 2.69 8.30 -0.63
C ILE A 30 2.63 9.81 -0.83
N ARG A 31 3.21 10.57 0.11
CA ARG A 31 3.27 12.06 0.05
C ARG A 31 1.89 12.69 -0.19
N GLY A 32 0.87 12.16 0.47
CA GLY A 32 -0.51 12.66 0.36
C GLY A 32 -1.29 12.21 -0.88
N ARG A 33 -0.67 11.45 -1.80
CA ARG A 33 -1.32 10.95 -3.02
C ARG A 33 -1.64 9.47 -2.90
N MET A 34 -2.82 9.08 -3.38
CA MET A 34 -3.24 7.69 -3.44
C MET A 34 -2.82 7.05 -4.76
N GLU A 35 -2.03 5.99 -4.68
CA GLU A 35 -1.49 5.26 -5.83
C GLU A 35 -1.83 3.76 -5.72
N ALA A 36 -1.71 3.02 -6.82
CA ALA A 36 -1.82 1.56 -6.77
C ALA A 36 -0.59 1.00 -6.06
N ALA A 37 -0.81 0.08 -5.11
CA ALA A 37 0.29 -0.70 -4.56
C ALA A 37 0.70 -1.77 -5.58
N PRO A 38 1.98 -2.18 -5.61
CA PRO A 38 2.45 -3.25 -6.47
C PRO A 38 1.77 -4.59 -6.19
#